data_AF-A0A7V5YWP5-F1
#
_entry.id   AF-A0A7V5YWP5-F1
#
_cell.length_a   1.000
_cell.length_b   1.000
_cell.length_c   1.000
_cell.angle_alpha   90.00
_cell.angle_beta   90.00
_cell.angle_gamma   90.00
#
_symmetry.space_group_name_H-M   'P 1'
#
loop_
_entity.id
_entity.type
_entity.pdbx_description
1 polymer ?
#
loop_
_entity_poly.entity_id
_entity_poly.type
_entity_poly.pdbx_seq_one_letter_code
_entity_poly.pdbx_strand_id
1 'polypeptide(L)'
;MARSLATMGEHTGLHGGKVSGDFPGLLRLLPQALLLDGDVYYTMKARPRALYHGVLLLLFLGLALGLAAAAGALITRGASPHPADLAWAAERGLLRLPAVQRLAPGGRAGLVPLLRRLVVGPQPAAYPLLSAPGQLLLGWLAYGLLAQAVARLLGGQGRLGDTLACTALAEAPRTLLLVPFLPPLGLAAAGVEAWVLAARFQALRAAHGLDGWRAFWATAGAALLLGALALGLWAGGLR
;
A
#
# COMPACT_ATOMS: atom_id res chain seq x y z
N MET A 1 5.66 49.76 -44.27
CA MET A 1 5.57 49.85 -42.79
C MET A 1 4.78 48.64 -42.32
N ALA A 2 5.38 47.46 -42.14
CA ALA A 2 6.26 47.04 -41.05
C ALA A 2 5.49 46.62 -39.78
N ARG A 3 5.70 45.35 -39.35
CA ARG A 3 5.39 44.70 -38.04
C ARG A 3 3.90 44.39 -37.80
N SER A 4 3.42 43.19 -37.42
CA SER A 4 3.98 41.97 -36.79
C SER A 4 3.02 40.80 -37.12
N LEU A 5 3.41 39.80 -37.92
CA LEU A 5 3.93 38.48 -37.49
C LEU A 5 3.15 37.78 -36.37
N ALA A 6 2.50 36.68 -36.79
CA ALA A 6 2.72 35.33 -36.27
C ALA A 6 2.51 35.10 -34.77
N THR A 7 1.31 34.67 -34.37
CA THR A 7 1.05 33.85 -33.17
C THR A 7 -0.38 33.28 -33.17
N MET A 8 -0.89 32.85 -34.33
CA MET A 8 -2.23 32.22 -34.42
C MET A 8 -2.17 30.84 -35.06
N GLY A 9 -1.13 30.08 -34.70
CA GLY A 9 -0.84 28.76 -35.23
C GLY A 9 -0.03 27.89 -34.29
N GLU A 10 -0.23 28.01 -32.97
CA GLU A 10 0.40 27.13 -31.98
C GLU A 10 -0.52 26.98 -30.76
N HIS A 11 -1.60 26.22 -30.93
CA HIS A 11 -2.11 25.40 -29.82
C HIS A 11 -1.89 23.94 -30.22
N THR A 12 -0.63 23.57 -30.05
CA THR A 12 -0.22 22.33 -29.39
C THR A 12 -1.11 21.14 -29.70
N GLY A 13 -0.67 20.39 -30.71
CA GLY A 13 -0.90 18.96 -30.78
C GLY A 13 -0.49 18.31 -29.46
N LEU A 14 -1.43 18.21 -28.52
CA LEU A 14 -1.38 17.25 -27.45
C LEU A 14 -1.54 15.91 -28.13
N HIS A 15 -0.40 15.24 -28.28
CA HIS A 15 -0.26 13.86 -28.65
C HIS A 15 -1.55 13.08 -28.38
N GLY A 16 -2.25 12.75 -29.47
CA GLY A 16 -3.00 11.51 -29.60
C GLY A 16 -2.04 10.32 -29.50
N GLY A 17 -1.28 10.26 -28.42
CA GLY A 17 -0.58 9.07 -28.01
C GLY A 17 -1.68 8.06 -27.77
N LYS A 18 -1.80 7.09 -28.67
CA LYS A 18 -2.55 5.86 -28.44
C LYS A 18 -2.43 5.54 -26.96
N VAL A 19 -3.56 5.55 -26.25
CA VAL A 19 -3.64 5.02 -24.89
C VAL A 19 -3.24 3.56 -25.02
N SER A 20 -1.94 3.32 -24.94
CA SER A 20 -1.34 2.02 -25.16
C SER A 20 -1.83 1.18 -24.00
N GLY A 21 -2.58 0.13 -24.31
CA GLY A 21 -3.08 -0.84 -23.34
C GLY A 21 -1.96 -1.77 -22.86
N ASP A 22 -0.73 -1.26 -22.80
CA ASP A 22 0.49 -2.01 -22.60
C ASP A 22 1.15 -1.57 -21.29
N PHE A 23 1.86 -2.49 -20.63
CA PHE A 23 2.51 -2.26 -19.34
C PHE A 23 3.47 -1.06 -19.29
N PRO A 24 4.31 -0.77 -20.32
CA PRO A 24 5.16 0.43 -20.31
C PRO A 24 4.37 1.73 -20.20
N GLY A 25 3.16 1.77 -20.78
CA GLY A 25 2.27 2.90 -20.67
C GLY A 25 1.67 3.05 -19.26
N LEU A 26 1.62 1.98 -18.46
CA LEU A 26 1.20 2.03 -17.05
C LEU A 26 2.29 2.63 -16.17
N LEU A 27 3.55 2.26 -16.42
CA LEU A 27 4.70 2.80 -15.67
C LEU A 27 4.85 4.32 -15.80
N ARG A 28 4.40 4.90 -16.92
CA ARG A 28 4.38 6.36 -17.11
C ARG A 28 3.39 7.08 -16.21
N LEU A 29 2.34 6.39 -15.73
CA LEU A 29 1.35 6.97 -14.82
C LEU A 29 1.82 7.01 -13.36
N LEU A 30 2.75 6.12 -12.97
CA LEU A 30 3.27 6.03 -11.60
C LEU A 30 3.81 7.37 -11.05
N PRO A 31 4.76 8.07 -11.74
CA PRO A 31 5.30 9.31 -11.21
C PRO A 31 4.23 10.41 -11.11
N GLN A 32 3.29 10.46 -12.04
CA GLN A 32 2.22 11.45 -12.02
C GLN A 32 1.22 11.17 -10.88
N ALA A 33 0.88 9.90 -10.64
CA ALA A 33 0.06 9.48 -9.50
C ALA A 33 0.75 9.78 -8.16
N LEU A 34 2.08 9.64 -8.10
CA LEU A 34 2.89 10.00 -6.93
C LEU A 34 2.84 11.49 -6.63
N LEU A 35 2.78 12.32 -7.67
CA LEU A 35 2.60 13.77 -7.58
C LEU A 35 1.13 14.20 -7.36
N LEU A 36 0.22 13.25 -7.12
CA LEU A 36 -1.20 13.49 -6.88
C LEU A 36 -1.92 14.19 -8.04
N ASP A 37 -1.43 14.01 -9.26
CA ASP A 37 -2.08 14.53 -10.46
C ASP A 37 -3.42 13.78 -10.70
N GLY A 38 -4.51 14.55 -10.66
CA GLY A 38 -5.87 14.03 -10.79
C GLY A 38 -6.19 13.46 -12.17
N ASP A 39 -5.57 14.00 -13.22
CA ASP A 39 -5.86 13.65 -14.63
C ASP A 39 -5.40 12.24 -14.98
N VAL A 40 -4.41 11.75 -14.25
CA VAL A 40 -3.87 10.39 -14.36
C VAL A 40 -4.92 9.33 -14.04
N TYR A 41 -5.79 9.61 -13.06
CA TYR A 41 -6.84 8.68 -12.66
C TYR A 41 -7.96 8.62 -13.72
N TYR A 42 -8.28 9.73 -14.37
CA TYR A 42 -9.17 9.73 -15.54
C TYR A 42 -8.55 8.95 -16.70
N THR A 43 -7.24 9.11 -16.93
CA THR A 43 -6.50 8.36 -17.94
C THR A 43 -6.52 6.86 -17.64
N MET A 44 -6.30 6.45 -16.39
CA MET A 44 -6.38 5.05 -15.95
C MET A 44 -7.78 4.47 -16.16
N LYS A 45 -8.83 5.21 -15.78
CA LYS A 45 -10.22 4.82 -16.00
C LYS A 45 -10.55 4.62 -17.48
N ALA A 46 -10.00 5.45 -18.36
CA ALA A 46 -10.21 5.36 -19.80
C ALA A 46 -9.46 4.21 -20.49
N ARG A 47 -8.54 3.51 -19.79
CA ARG A 47 -7.78 2.41 -20.39
C ARG A 47 -8.63 1.18 -20.68
N PRO A 48 -8.38 0.48 -21.81
CA PRO A 48 -8.93 -0.85 -22.01
C PRO A 48 -8.40 -1.80 -20.93
N ARG A 49 -9.28 -2.63 -20.35
CA ARG A 49 -8.93 -3.55 -19.25
C ARG A 49 -8.22 -2.85 -18.08
N ALA A 50 -8.69 -1.66 -17.68
CA ALA A 50 -8.10 -0.88 -16.59
C ALA A 50 -7.90 -1.68 -15.30
N LEU A 51 -8.87 -2.53 -14.94
CA LEU A 51 -8.78 -3.42 -13.77
C LEU A 51 -7.59 -4.39 -13.87
N TYR A 52 -7.38 -5.03 -15.03
CA TYR A 52 -6.27 -5.96 -15.25
C TYR A 52 -4.93 -5.25 -15.06
N HIS A 53 -4.79 -4.04 -15.59
CA HIS A 53 -3.59 -3.22 -15.42
C HIS A 53 -3.37 -2.85 -13.95
N GLY A 54 -4.42 -2.50 -13.22
CA GLY A 54 -4.36 -2.25 -11.78
C GLY A 54 -3.88 -3.46 -10.99
N VAL A 55 -4.45 -4.64 -11.24
CA VAL A 55 -4.01 -5.89 -10.58
C VAL A 55 -2.56 -6.21 -10.91
N LEU A 56 -2.15 -6.08 -12.16
CA LEU A 56 -0.77 -6.31 -12.60
C LEU A 56 0.19 -5.34 -11.88
N LEU A 57 -0.17 -4.06 -11.76
CA LEU A 57 0.59 -3.06 -11.01
C LEU A 57 0.83 -3.50 -9.56
N LEU A 58 -0.24 -3.92 -8.88
CA LEU A 58 -0.19 -4.35 -7.48
C LEU A 58 0.61 -5.64 -7.30
N LEU A 59 0.52 -6.56 -8.25
CA LEU A 59 1.31 -7.78 -8.22
C LEU A 59 2.81 -7.47 -8.28
N PHE A 60 3.23 -6.63 -9.23
CA PHE A 60 4.63 -6.20 -9.35
C PHE A 60 5.07 -5.37 -8.14
N LEU A 61 4.24 -4.43 -7.67
CA LEU A 61 4.53 -3.62 -6.50
C LEU A 61 4.68 -4.47 -5.23
N GLY A 62 3.75 -5.39 -5.01
CA GLY A 62 3.77 -6.30 -3.86
C GLY A 62 4.98 -7.25 -3.90
N LEU A 63 5.34 -7.75 -5.08
CA LEU A 63 6.55 -8.54 -5.26
C LEU A 63 7.81 -7.72 -4.96
N ALA A 64 7.90 -6.49 -5.46
CA ALA A 64 9.02 -5.59 -5.20
C ALA A 64 9.14 -5.25 -3.71
N LEU A 65 8.02 -4.99 -3.03
CA LEU A 65 7.98 -4.75 -1.57
C LEU A 65 8.40 -6.00 -0.79
N GLY A 66 7.94 -7.18 -1.21
CA GLY A 66 8.35 -8.46 -0.62
C GLY A 66 9.85 -8.73 -0.79
N LEU A 67 10.41 -8.43 -1.96
CA LEU A 67 11.86 -8.50 -2.22
C LEU A 67 12.63 -7.51 -1.36
N ALA A 68 12.18 -6.26 -1.27
CA ALA A 68 12.81 -5.24 -0.43
C ALA A 68 12.79 -5.64 1.05
N ALA A 69 11.67 -6.17 1.54
CA ALA A 69 11.55 -6.68 2.90
C ALA A 69 12.45 -7.90 3.15
N ALA A 70 12.52 -8.84 2.21
CA ALA A 70 13.41 -10.00 2.30
C ALA A 70 14.89 -9.60 2.28
N ALA A 71 15.27 -8.65 1.42
CA ALA A 71 16.61 -8.09 1.37
C ALA A 71 16.95 -7.34 2.66
N GLY A 72 16.03 -6.52 3.17
CA GLY A 72 16.15 -5.88 4.47
C GLY A 72 16.38 -6.89 5.60
N ALA A 73 15.59 -7.96 5.64
CA ALA A 73 15.75 -9.04 6.62
C ALA A 73 17.12 -9.75 6.52
N LEU A 74 17.64 -9.93 5.30
CA LEU A 74 18.97 -10.51 5.07
C LEU A 74 20.09 -9.56 5.50
N ILE A 75 19.99 -8.27 5.16
CA ILE A 75 20.94 -7.24 5.59
C ILE A 75 20.95 -7.12 7.11
N THR A 76 19.77 -7.09 7.75
CA THR A 76 19.69 -7.07 9.21
C THR A 76 20.29 -8.32 9.82
N ARG A 77 20.17 -9.51 9.21
CA ARG A 77 20.86 -10.72 9.71
C ARG A 77 22.38 -10.61 9.59
N GLY A 78 22.89 -10.03 8.50
CA GLY A 78 24.33 -9.83 8.31
C GLY A 78 24.93 -8.71 9.17
N ALA A 79 24.12 -7.70 9.51
CA ALA A 79 24.51 -6.56 10.34
C ALA A 79 24.15 -6.72 11.83
N SER A 80 23.46 -7.80 12.20
CA SER A 80 23.13 -8.09 13.60
C SER A 80 24.36 -8.57 14.37
N PRO A 81 24.48 -8.23 15.67
CA PRO A 81 25.41 -8.92 16.57
C PRO A 81 25.10 -10.43 16.58
N HIS A 82 26.05 -11.24 17.04
CA HIS A 82 26.00 -12.70 16.99
C HIS A 82 24.61 -13.22 17.41
N PRO A 83 24.01 -14.23 16.75
CA PRO A 83 22.66 -14.71 17.06
C PRO A 83 22.47 -15.12 18.54
N ALA A 84 23.57 -15.42 19.24
CA ALA A 84 23.60 -15.62 20.68
C ALA A 84 23.21 -14.36 21.49
N ASP A 85 23.61 -13.17 21.06
CA ASP A 85 23.36 -11.89 21.74
C ASP A 85 21.88 -11.49 21.62
N LEU A 86 21.28 -11.72 20.45
CA LEU A 86 19.84 -11.51 20.22
C LEU A 86 18.99 -12.49 21.03
N ALA A 87 19.39 -13.77 21.10
CA ALA A 87 18.70 -14.77 21.90
C ALA A 87 18.71 -14.42 23.39
N TRP A 88 19.86 -13.96 23.89
CA TRP A 88 20.03 -13.53 25.28
C TRP A 88 19.26 -12.25 25.61
N ALA A 89 19.24 -11.27 24.69
CA ALA A 89 18.49 -10.02 24.86
C ALA A 89 16.98 -10.27 24.84
N ALA A 90 16.51 -11.12 23.93
CA ALA A 90 15.11 -11.52 23.84
C ALA A 90 14.68 -12.31 25.09
N GLU A 91 15.52 -13.23 25.59
CA GLU A 91 15.24 -13.99 26.80
C GLU A 91 15.14 -13.09 28.04
N ARG A 92 16.06 -12.13 28.20
CA ARG A 92 15.98 -11.11 29.26
C ARG A 92 14.75 -10.22 29.14
N GLY A 93 14.37 -9.83 27.93
CA GLY A 93 13.16 -9.05 27.66
C GLY A 93 11.89 -9.82 28.03
N LEU A 94 11.81 -11.09 27.62
CA LEU A 94 10.68 -11.98 27.91
C LEU A 94 10.53 -12.23 29.41
N LEU A 95 11.62 -12.45 30.15
CA LEU A 95 11.60 -12.66 31.60
C LEU A 95 11.20 -11.39 32.38
N ARG A 96 11.33 -10.20 31.79
CA ARG A 96 10.88 -8.93 32.38
C ARG A 96 9.38 -8.67 32.19
N LEU A 97 8.68 -9.44 31.35
CA LEU A 97 7.25 -9.25 31.16
C LEU A 97 6.45 -9.67 32.41
N PRO A 98 5.54 -8.84 32.92
CA PRO A 98 4.72 -9.16 34.09
C PRO A 98 3.90 -10.44 33.91
N ALA A 99 3.45 -10.71 32.68
CA ALA A 99 2.70 -11.92 32.34
C ALA A 99 3.55 -13.20 32.48
N VAL A 100 4.84 -13.14 32.11
CA VAL A 100 5.77 -14.28 32.21
C VAL A 100 6.17 -14.51 33.65
N GLN A 101 6.34 -13.45 34.45
CA GLN A 101 6.63 -13.52 35.88
C GLN A 101 5.48 -14.09 36.73
N ARG A 102 4.25 -14.15 36.19
CA ARG A 102 3.10 -14.78 36.86
C ARG A 102 2.98 -16.27 36.57
N LEU A 103 3.69 -16.80 35.58
CA LEU A 103 3.65 -18.22 35.24
C LEU A 103 4.41 -19.06 36.27
N ALA A 104 3.98 -20.31 36.47
CA ALA A 104 4.73 -21.31 37.23
C ALA A 104 6.07 -21.64 36.54
N PRO A 105 7.11 -22.08 37.28
CA PRO A 105 8.43 -22.37 36.73
C PRO A 105 8.40 -23.32 35.52
N GLY A 106 7.58 -24.37 35.58
CA GLY A 106 7.38 -25.31 34.47
C GLY A 106 6.70 -24.69 33.24
N GLY A 107 5.75 -23.76 33.46
CA GLY A 107 5.09 -23.02 32.38
C GLY A 107 6.06 -22.06 31.67
N ARG A 108 6.96 -21.42 32.42
CA ARG A 108 8.03 -20.58 31.85
C ARG A 108 9.01 -21.40 31.01
N ALA A 109 9.42 -22.57 31.51
CA ALA A 109 10.36 -23.45 30.83
C ALA A 109 9.86 -23.95 29.46
N GLY A 110 8.53 -24.11 29.29
CA GLY A 110 7.95 -24.45 27.98
C GLY A 110 7.64 -23.23 27.10
N LEU A 111 7.16 -22.14 27.67
CA LEU A 111 6.60 -21.00 26.93
C LEU A 111 7.67 -20.00 26.46
N VAL A 112 8.72 -19.77 27.26
CA VAL A 112 9.83 -18.87 26.89
C VAL A 112 10.57 -19.31 25.63
N PRO A 113 10.95 -20.59 25.42
CA PRO A 113 11.60 -21.02 24.18
C PRO A 113 10.67 -20.95 22.96
N LEU A 114 9.36 -21.16 23.12
CA LEU A 114 8.37 -20.98 22.06
C LEU A 114 8.26 -19.50 21.65
N LEU A 115 8.12 -18.60 22.63
CA LEU A 115 8.11 -17.15 22.37
C LEU A 115 9.44 -16.68 21.77
N ARG A 116 10.57 -17.19 22.26
CA ARG A 116 11.89 -16.89 21.69
C ARG A 116 11.97 -17.31 20.22
N ARG A 117 11.43 -18.48 19.87
CA ARG A 117 11.36 -18.95 18.47
C ARG A 117 10.39 -18.13 17.63
N LEU A 118 9.35 -17.55 18.22
CA LEU A 118 8.45 -16.63 17.52
C LEU A 118 9.11 -15.27 17.23
N VAL A 119 9.87 -14.74 18.20
CA VAL A 119 10.49 -13.42 18.15
C VAL A 119 11.82 -13.43 17.38
N VAL A 120 12.64 -14.46 17.58
CA VAL A 120 14.03 -14.56 17.07
C VAL A 120 14.21 -15.77 16.16
N GLY A 121 13.23 -16.66 16.07
CA GLY A 121 13.36 -17.84 15.22
C GLY A 121 13.51 -17.44 13.75
N PRO A 122 14.19 -18.29 12.95
CA PRO A 122 14.41 -18.01 11.55
C PRO A 122 13.07 -17.97 10.83
N GLN A 123 12.53 -16.77 10.64
CA GLN A 123 11.47 -16.57 9.65
C GLN A 123 12.10 -16.88 8.30
N PRO A 124 11.52 -17.82 7.51
CA PRO A 124 12.06 -18.12 6.21
C PRO A 124 12.12 -16.82 5.41
N ALA A 125 13.29 -16.48 4.87
CA ALA A 125 13.49 -15.22 4.14
C ALA A 125 12.51 -15.06 2.96
N ALA A 126 11.91 -16.16 2.50
CA ALA A 126 10.87 -16.20 1.48
C ALA A 126 9.47 -15.80 1.97
N TYR A 127 9.20 -15.76 3.28
CA TYR A 127 7.85 -15.45 3.78
C TYR A 127 7.35 -14.06 3.34
N PRO A 128 8.12 -12.96 3.50
CA PRO A 128 7.69 -11.64 3.02
C PRO A 128 7.49 -11.61 1.49
N LEU A 129 8.30 -12.37 0.75
CA LEU A 129 8.21 -12.45 -0.71
C LEU A 129 6.89 -13.05 -1.18
N LEU A 130 6.41 -14.07 -0.47
CA LEU A 130 5.14 -14.75 -0.76
C LEU A 130 3.94 -13.99 -0.19
N SER A 131 4.06 -13.44 1.03
CA SER A 131 2.94 -12.83 1.73
C SER A 131 2.64 -11.41 1.27
N ALA A 132 3.65 -10.61 0.92
CA ALA A 132 3.48 -9.20 0.56
C ALA A 132 2.53 -8.96 -0.63
N PRO A 133 2.67 -9.64 -1.80
CA PRO A 133 1.73 -9.44 -2.90
C PRO A 133 0.30 -9.85 -2.54
N GLY A 134 0.14 -10.95 -1.79
CA GLY A 134 -1.17 -11.41 -1.32
C GLY A 134 -1.82 -10.42 -0.36
N GLN A 135 -1.07 -9.89 0.61
CA GLN A 135 -1.56 -8.91 1.56
C GLN A 135 -1.92 -7.58 0.89
N LEU A 136 -1.10 -7.10 -0.06
CA LEU A 136 -1.37 -5.88 -0.80
C LEU A 136 -2.64 -6.02 -1.65
N LEU A 137 -2.79 -7.13 -2.38
CA LEU A 137 -3.98 -7.41 -3.18
C LEU A 137 -5.24 -7.55 -2.32
N LEU A 138 -5.16 -8.28 -1.20
CA LEU A 138 -6.31 -8.47 -0.32
C LEU A 138 -6.74 -7.15 0.34
N GLY A 139 -5.78 -6.37 0.84
CA GLY A 139 -6.02 -5.07 1.45
C GLY A 139 -6.57 -4.05 0.46
N TRP A 140 -6.03 -4.01 -0.76
CA TRP A 140 -6.55 -3.20 -1.85
C TRP A 140 -7.98 -3.60 -2.24
N LEU A 141 -8.25 -4.90 -2.40
CA LEU A 141 -9.56 -5.39 -2.79
C LEU A 141 -10.61 -5.06 -1.72
N ALA A 142 -10.29 -5.31 -0.45
CA ALA A 142 -11.15 -4.97 0.67
C ALA A 142 -11.42 -3.46 0.73
N TYR A 143 -10.39 -2.63 0.61
CA TYR A 143 -10.55 -1.18 0.55
C TYR A 143 -11.42 -0.76 -0.65
N GLY A 144 -11.14 -1.26 -1.85
CA GLY A 144 -11.85 -0.89 -3.08
C GLY A 144 -13.33 -1.26 -3.05
N LEU A 145 -13.69 -2.40 -2.46
CA LEU A 145 -15.09 -2.81 -2.25
C LEU A 145 -15.82 -1.88 -1.28
N LEU A 146 -15.19 -1.55 -0.15
CA LEU A 146 -15.75 -0.61 0.83
C LEU A 146 -15.88 0.79 0.22
N ALA A 147 -14.85 1.25 -0.47
CA ALA A 147 -14.84 2.54 -1.15
C ALA A 147 -15.92 2.62 -2.23
N GLN A 148 -16.11 1.56 -3.02
CA GLN A 148 -17.20 1.46 -3.98
C GLN A 148 -18.56 1.61 -3.30
N ALA A 149 -18.78 0.91 -2.19
CA ALA A 149 -20.05 0.97 -1.45
C ALA A 149 -20.32 2.38 -0.90
N VAL A 150 -19.35 2.95 -0.16
CA VAL A 150 -19.49 4.29 0.43
C VAL A 150 -19.63 5.35 -0.65
N ALA A 151 -18.84 5.29 -1.72
CA ALA A 151 -18.94 6.25 -2.82
C ALA A 151 -20.30 6.17 -3.53
N ARG A 152 -20.88 4.98 -3.72
CA ARG A 152 -22.24 4.83 -4.27
C ARG A 152 -23.31 5.36 -3.33
N LEU A 153 -23.20 5.12 -2.03
CA LEU A 153 -24.12 5.67 -1.03
C LEU A 153 -24.09 7.20 -1.01
N LEU A 154 -22.91 7.77 -1.22
CA LEU A 154 -22.75 9.21 -1.35
C LEU A 154 -23.24 9.72 -2.71
N GLY A 155 -23.64 8.88 -3.67
CA GLY A 155 -24.20 9.27 -4.98
C GLY A 155 -23.21 9.30 -6.14
N GLY A 156 -22.09 8.59 -6.01
CA GLY A 156 -21.09 8.43 -7.06
C GLY A 156 -21.52 7.47 -8.17
N GLN A 157 -21.07 7.74 -9.40
CA GLN A 157 -21.52 7.03 -10.62
C GLN A 157 -20.52 6.00 -11.17
N GLY A 158 -19.37 5.81 -10.50
CA GLY A 158 -18.30 4.89 -10.91
C GLY A 158 -18.70 3.41 -10.82
N ARG A 159 -18.24 2.62 -11.79
CA ARG A 159 -18.37 1.15 -11.76
C ARG A 159 -17.28 0.55 -10.88
N LEU A 160 -17.53 -0.66 -10.36
CA LEU A 160 -16.56 -1.37 -9.53
C LEU A 160 -15.18 -1.51 -10.20
N GLY A 161 -15.16 -1.83 -11.50
CA GLY A 161 -13.91 -1.95 -12.26
C GLY A 161 -13.13 -0.64 -12.34
N ASP A 162 -13.81 0.50 -12.47
CA ASP A 162 -13.19 1.84 -12.51
C ASP A 162 -12.57 2.17 -11.15
N THR A 163 -13.32 1.91 -10.08
CA THR A 163 -12.88 2.16 -8.70
C THR A 163 -11.68 1.32 -8.33
N LEU A 164 -11.73 0.02 -8.62
CA LEU A 164 -10.62 -0.89 -8.39
C LEU A 164 -9.39 -0.47 -9.23
N ALA A 165 -9.56 -0.13 -10.50
CA ALA A 165 -8.46 0.30 -11.35
C ALA A 165 -7.80 1.60 -10.84
N CYS A 166 -8.60 2.63 -10.53
CA CYS A 166 -8.09 3.91 -10.03
C CYS A 166 -7.44 3.76 -8.64
N THR A 167 -8.04 2.99 -7.74
CA THR A 167 -7.47 2.77 -6.40
C THR A 167 -6.21 1.89 -6.44
N ALA A 168 -6.06 1.01 -7.44
CA ALA A 168 -4.80 0.28 -7.65
C ALA A 168 -3.67 1.23 -8.04
N LEU A 169 -3.95 2.21 -8.92
CA LEU A 169 -2.97 3.25 -9.26
C LEU A 169 -2.67 4.16 -8.06
N ALA A 170 -3.64 4.38 -7.16
CA ALA A 170 -3.42 5.14 -5.93
C ALA A 170 -2.45 4.47 -4.94
N GLU A 171 -2.04 3.22 -5.18
CA GLU A 171 -0.97 2.56 -4.44
C GLU A 171 0.44 2.95 -4.92
N ALA A 172 0.55 3.75 -5.99
CA ALA A 172 1.82 4.25 -6.50
C ALA A 172 2.76 4.85 -5.43
N PRO A 173 2.28 5.63 -4.44
CA PRO A 173 3.15 6.18 -3.40
C PRO A 173 3.87 5.11 -2.56
N ARG A 174 3.36 3.86 -2.50
CA ARG A 174 4.05 2.76 -1.81
C ARG A 174 5.37 2.37 -2.47
N THR A 175 5.63 2.80 -3.71
CA THR A 175 6.95 2.64 -4.33
C THR A 175 8.06 3.36 -3.56
N LEU A 176 7.75 4.40 -2.77
CA LEU A 176 8.71 5.07 -1.90
C LEU A 176 9.28 4.15 -0.82
N LEU A 177 8.56 3.10 -0.42
CA LEU A 177 9.02 2.10 0.54
C LEU A 177 10.08 1.16 -0.05
N LEU A 178 10.31 1.19 -1.37
CA LEU A 178 11.40 0.47 -2.02
C LEU A 178 12.75 1.19 -1.84
N VAL A 179 12.73 2.46 -1.41
CA VAL A 179 13.96 3.24 -1.23
C VAL A 179 14.64 2.81 0.07
N PRO A 180 15.85 2.23 0.01
CA PRO A 180 16.53 1.66 1.20
C PRO A 180 16.97 2.71 2.23
N PHE A 181 16.93 3.99 1.88
CA PHE A 181 17.27 5.11 2.77
C PHE A 181 16.10 5.62 3.61
N LEU A 182 14.86 5.14 3.37
CA LEU A 182 13.76 5.45 4.26
C LEU A 182 13.92 4.61 5.53
N PRO A 183 14.25 5.20 6.69
CA PRO A 183 14.39 4.42 7.90
C PRO A 183 13.05 3.73 8.21
N PRO A 184 13.05 2.47 8.69
CA PRO A 184 11.83 1.71 9.04
C PRO A 184 11.11 2.27 10.28
N LEU A 185 11.33 3.54 10.60
CA LEU A 185 10.63 4.26 11.65
C LEU A 185 9.20 4.49 11.18
N GLY A 186 8.24 4.17 12.05
CA GLY A 186 6.81 4.22 11.73
C GLY A 186 6.31 5.56 11.19
N LEU A 187 7.04 6.66 11.41
CA LEU A 187 6.73 7.98 10.83
C LEU A 187 6.85 8.01 9.30
N ALA A 188 7.86 7.36 8.71
CA ALA A 188 8.01 7.29 7.25
C ALA A 188 6.89 6.45 6.62
N ALA A 189 6.57 5.31 7.25
CA ALA A 189 5.45 4.46 6.82
C ALA A 189 4.10 5.19 6.96
N ALA A 190 3.87 5.89 8.06
CA ALA A 190 2.66 6.69 8.27
C ALA A 190 2.53 7.82 7.24
N GLY A 191 3.64 8.48 6.89
CA GLY A 191 3.69 9.48 5.81
C GLY A 191 3.30 8.89 4.46
N VAL A 192 3.82 7.71 4.11
CA VAL A 192 3.43 7.00 2.87
C VAL A 192 1.95 6.61 2.90
N GLU A 193 1.42 6.12 4.01
CA GLU A 193 -0.01 5.78 4.12
C GLU A 193 -0.91 7.02 4.00
N ALA A 194 -0.53 8.15 4.57
CA ALA A 194 -1.23 9.41 4.35
C ALA A 194 -1.19 9.84 2.87
N TRP A 195 -0.05 9.63 2.20
CA TRP A 195 0.10 9.90 0.77
C TRP A 195 -0.77 8.99 -0.09
N VAL A 196 -0.82 7.69 0.24
CA VAL A 196 -1.74 6.71 -0.39
C VAL A 196 -3.19 7.13 -0.18
N LEU A 197 -3.55 7.65 1.00
CA LEU A 197 -4.90 8.12 1.27
C LEU A 197 -5.26 9.35 0.41
N ALA A 198 -4.33 10.30 0.26
CA ALA A 198 -4.49 11.44 -0.64
C ALA A 198 -4.63 11.01 -2.11
N ALA A 199 -3.85 10.01 -2.53
CA ALA A 199 -3.94 9.41 -3.87
C ALA A 199 -5.31 8.72 -4.07
N ARG A 200 -5.78 7.97 -3.07
CA ARG A 200 -7.10 7.30 -3.10
C ARG A 200 -8.25 8.29 -3.14
N PHE A 201 -8.10 9.46 -2.51
CA PHE A 201 -9.05 10.56 -2.64
C PHE A 201 -9.18 11.05 -4.09
N GLN A 202 -8.07 11.32 -4.77
CA GLN A 202 -8.11 11.72 -6.18
C GLN A 202 -8.65 10.59 -7.08
N ALA A 203 -8.28 9.34 -6.78
CA ALA A 203 -8.79 8.17 -7.48
C ALA A 203 -10.32 8.05 -7.39
N LEU A 204 -10.90 8.26 -6.20
CA LEU A 204 -12.36 8.16 -6.00
C LEU A 204 -13.11 9.34 -6.63
N ARG A 205 -12.53 10.55 -6.61
CA ARG A 205 -13.06 11.69 -7.37
C ARG A 205 -13.15 11.37 -8.85
N ALA A 206 -12.07 10.87 -9.45
CA ALA A 206 -12.03 10.55 -10.87
C ALA A 206 -12.91 9.33 -11.23
N ALA A 207 -12.93 8.29 -10.39
CA ALA A 207 -13.71 7.09 -10.61
C ALA A 207 -15.22 7.39 -10.58
N HIS A 208 -15.68 8.15 -9.58
CA HIS A 208 -17.11 8.35 -9.32
C HIS A 208 -17.66 9.71 -9.75
N GLY A 209 -16.83 10.67 -10.16
CA GLY A 209 -17.26 12.03 -10.47
C GLY A 209 -17.76 12.78 -9.24
N LEU A 210 -17.19 12.50 -8.06
CA LEU A 210 -17.60 13.10 -6.80
C LEU A 210 -16.98 14.50 -6.64
N ASP A 211 -17.74 15.40 -6.01
CA ASP A 211 -17.24 16.63 -5.44
C ASP A 211 -16.23 16.34 -4.31
N GLY A 212 -15.40 17.33 -3.98
CA GLY A 212 -14.32 17.17 -3.00
C GLY A 212 -14.81 16.69 -1.63
N TRP A 213 -15.95 17.18 -1.15
CA TRP A 213 -16.45 16.80 0.17
C TRP A 213 -16.95 15.37 0.21
N ARG A 214 -17.75 14.96 -0.78
CA ARG A 214 -18.24 13.58 -0.87
C ARG A 214 -17.10 12.59 -1.12
N ALA A 215 -16.09 12.95 -1.90
CA ALA A 215 -14.91 12.11 -2.08
C ALA A 215 -14.06 11.96 -0.82
N PHE A 216 -13.95 13.02 -0.01
CA PHE A 216 -13.28 12.95 1.28
C PHE A 216 -13.95 11.90 2.18
N TRP A 217 -15.27 11.97 2.35
CA TRP A 217 -16.01 10.98 3.15
C TRP A 217 -16.01 9.59 2.55
N ALA A 218 -16.02 9.44 1.23
CA ALA A 218 -15.85 8.15 0.58
C ALA A 218 -14.50 7.50 0.94
N THR A 219 -13.44 8.30 0.90
CA THR A 219 -12.06 7.86 1.19
C THR A 219 -11.87 7.55 2.67
N ALA A 220 -12.20 8.51 3.54
CA ALA A 220 -12.07 8.37 4.98
C ALA A 220 -12.99 7.28 5.53
N GLY A 221 -14.25 7.24 5.08
CA GLY A 221 -15.22 6.22 5.49
C GLY A 221 -14.77 4.82 5.13
N ALA A 222 -14.27 4.60 3.92
CA ALA A 222 -13.72 3.30 3.53
C ALA A 222 -12.50 2.89 4.36
N ALA A 223 -11.59 3.82 4.63
CA ALA A 223 -10.42 3.56 5.47
C ALA A 223 -10.80 3.23 6.93
N LEU A 224 -11.74 3.97 7.51
CA LEU A 224 -12.24 3.74 8.87
C LEU A 224 -12.97 2.39 8.98
N LEU A 225 -13.82 2.05 8.01
CA LEU A 225 -14.50 0.76 7.97
C LEU A 225 -13.51 -0.40 7.85
N LEU A 226 -12.50 -0.26 6.99
CA LEU A 226 -11.45 -1.27 6.86
C LEU A 226 -10.65 -1.44 8.16
N GLY A 227 -10.28 -0.33 8.80
CA GLY A 227 -9.61 -0.33 10.09
C GLY A 227 -10.46 -1.00 11.19
N ALA A 228 -11.75 -0.70 11.26
CA ALA A 228 -12.68 -1.32 12.19
C ALA A 228 -12.83 -2.84 11.95
N LEU A 229 -12.92 -3.28 10.69
CA LEU A 229 -12.95 -4.69 10.33
C LEU A 229 -11.65 -5.41 10.73
N ALA A 230 -10.49 -4.82 10.44
CA ALA A 230 -9.21 -5.37 10.82
C ALA A 230 -9.08 -5.52 12.34
N LEU A 231 -9.49 -4.49 13.10
CA LEU A 231 -9.51 -4.51 14.57
C LEU A 231 -10.48 -5.56 15.11
N GLY A 232 -11.67 -5.70 14.52
CA GLY A 232 -12.67 -6.69 14.91
C GLY A 232 -12.18 -8.13 14.68
N LEU A 233 -11.57 -8.41 13.53
CA LEU A 233 -10.96 -9.71 13.23
C LEU A 233 -9.81 -10.03 14.19
N TRP A 234 -8.98 -9.03 14.50
CA TRP A 234 -7.88 -9.18 15.43
C TRP A 234 -8.37 -9.47 16.87
N ALA A 235 -9.37 -8.72 17.35
CA ALA A 235 -9.97 -8.93 18.66
C ALA A 235 -10.75 -10.25 18.76
N GLY A 236 -11.39 -10.68 17.67
CA GLY A 236 -12.11 -11.95 17.59
C GLY A 236 -11.20 -13.17 17.55
N GLY A 237 -10.03 -13.08 16.90
CA GLY A 237 -9.04 -14.16 16.86
C GLY A 237 -8.26 -14.38 18.17
N LEU A 238 -8.42 -13.49 19.16
CA LEU A 238 -7.85 -13.63 20.51
C LEU A 238 -8.81 -14.33 21.49
N ARG A 239 -10.00 -14.75 21.04
CA ARG A 239 -10.97 -15.55 21.80
C ARG A 239 -10.89 -17.01 21.39
#